data_AF-G8FW43-F1
#
_entry.id   AF-G8FW43-F1
#
_cell.length_a   1.000
_cell.length_b   1.000
_cell.length_c   1.000
_cell.angle_alpha   90.00
_cell.angle_beta   90.00
_cell.angle_gamma   90.00
#
_symmetry.space_group_name_H-M   'P 1'
#
loop_
_entity.id
_entity.type
_entity.pdbx_description
1 polymer ?
#
loop_
_entity_poly.entity_id
_entity_poly.type
_entity_poly.pdbx_seq_one_letter_code
_entity_poly.pdbx_strand_id
1 'polypeptide(L)'
;RRFVYRDNDGMVASGFGLDFTPARVRLAEIRESVDNYQRELKATQDARRAVTRFSRAIIDACEAFPEKADSWRSAAQAIIETVAGRAEQASELESLHAKVLEYAEDRFNEHNMSSAGDIGVTSIINTTPKHLPESNERARSKERDINLTSDGYTVEMAYENKPEAAVGDMQSRLQQTEKTVGDIQGAVLAAVPVGLLQVGCRAAQECVGVEFDGWSDVVGAAEMMRRMIGLSEAAWVDGVGR
;
A
#
# COMPACT_ATOMS: atom_id res chain seq x y z
N ARG A 1 3.95 -10.51 -28.83
CA ARG A 1 4.32 -11.41 -29.97
C ARG A 1 3.30 -11.11 -31.06
N ARG A 2 3.72 -10.62 -32.22
CA ARG A 2 2.82 -10.26 -33.33
C ARG A 2 2.71 -11.47 -34.26
N PHE A 3 1.47 -11.88 -34.54
CA PHE A 3 1.16 -12.93 -35.50
C PHE A 3 0.75 -12.25 -36.81
N VAL A 4 1.38 -12.65 -37.91
CA VAL A 4 1.13 -12.07 -39.23
C VAL A 4 0.73 -13.20 -40.16
N TYR A 5 -0.49 -13.15 -40.68
CA TYR A 5 -0.94 -13.99 -41.77
C TYR A 5 -0.56 -13.33 -43.09
N ARG A 6 0.06 -14.12 -43.98
CA ARG A 6 0.42 -13.72 -45.33
C ARG A 6 -0.43 -14.48 -46.34
N ASP A 7 -0.80 -13.82 -47.44
CA ASP A 7 -1.50 -14.46 -48.55
C ASP A 7 -0.56 -15.32 -49.41
N ASN A 8 -1.12 -15.96 -50.44
CA ASN A 8 -0.39 -16.83 -51.37
C ASN A 8 0.65 -16.07 -52.22
N ASP A 9 0.52 -14.74 -52.33
CA ASP A 9 1.49 -13.87 -53.01
C ASP A 9 2.57 -13.35 -52.04
N GLY A 10 2.51 -13.77 -50.77
CA GLY A 10 3.46 -13.41 -49.72
C GLY A 10 3.21 -12.03 -49.09
N MET A 11 2.12 -11.35 -49.46
CA MET A 11 1.74 -10.05 -48.90
C MET A 11 1.02 -10.22 -47.56
N VAL A 12 1.16 -9.23 -46.67
CA VAL A 12 0.55 -9.29 -45.33
C VAL A 12 -0.95 -9.09 -45.45
N ALA A 13 -1.73 -10.16 -45.25
CA ALA A 13 -3.18 -10.17 -45.38
C ALA A 13 -3.89 -9.74 -44.09
N SER A 14 -3.41 -10.19 -42.93
CA SER A 14 -3.88 -9.70 -41.62
C SER A 14 -2.80 -9.88 -40.56
N GLY A 15 -2.78 -9.01 -39.56
CA GLY A 15 -1.82 -9.10 -38.46
C GLY A 15 -2.47 -8.80 -37.13
N PHE A 16 -2.30 -9.69 -36.16
CA PHE A 16 -2.86 -9.58 -34.82
C PHE A 16 -1.74 -9.61 -33.77
N GLY A 17 -1.92 -8.85 -32.68
CA GLY A 17 -1.03 -8.85 -31.52
C GLY A 17 -0.38 -7.49 -31.25
N LEU A 18 0.02 -7.28 -29.98
CA LEU A 18 0.71 -6.06 -29.57
C LEU A 18 2.10 -5.96 -30.21
N ASP A 19 2.32 -4.82 -30.89
CA ASP A 19 3.60 -4.42 -31.45
C ASP A 19 4.26 -3.39 -30.53
N PHE A 20 5.32 -3.80 -29.85
CA PHE A 20 6.12 -2.91 -29.02
C PHE A 20 7.24 -2.21 -29.79
N THR A 21 7.37 -2.43 -31.10
CA THR A 21 8.39 -1.75 -31.92
C THR A 21 8.33 -0.23 -31.78
N PRO A 22 7.14 0.42 -31.80
CA PRO A 22 7.03 1.86 -31.56
C PRO A 22 7.50 2.26 -30.15
N ALA A 23 7.13 1.49 -29.11
CA ALA A 23 7.54 1.74 -27.73
C ALA A 23 9.05 1.53 -27.53
N ARG A 24 9.65 0.57 -28.25
CA ARG A 24 11.08 0.26 -28.19
C ARG A 24 11.91 1.38 -28.83
N VAL A 25 11.43 1.95 -29.94
CA VAL A 25 12.06 3.11 -30.59
C VAL A 25 11.99 4.35 -29.69
N ARG A 26 10.88 4.53 -28.97
CA ARG A 26 10.64 5.68 -28.07
C ARG A 26 11.01 5.41 -26.61
N LEU A 27 11.77 4.34 -26.34
CA LEU A 27 12.02 3.90 -24.96
C LEU A 27 12.70 4.97 -24.11
N ALA A 28 13.65 5.72 -24.70
CA ALA A 28 14.36 6.79 -24.00
C ALA A 28 13.41 7.92 -23.58
N GLU A 29 12.55 8.40 -24.48
CA GLU A 29 11.54 9.43 -24.21
C GLU A 29 10.56 8.98 -23.10
N ILE A 30 10.07 7.74 -23.21
CA ILE A 30 9.13 7.18 -22.24
C ILE A 30 9.80 7.06 -20.88
N ARG A 31 11.05 6.61 -20.84
CA ARG A 31 11.81 6.50 -19.60
C ARG A 31 12.03 7.87 -18.95
N GLU A 32 12.42 8.89 -19.72
CA GLU A 32 12.57 10.25 -19.21
C GLU A 32 11.26 10.79 -18.64
N SER A 33 10.15 10.57 -19.34
CA SER A 33 8.82 10.97 -18.85
C SER A 33 8.45 10.28 -17.53
N VAL A 34 8.72 8.97 -17.41
CA VAL A 34 8.49 8.22 -16.18
C VAL A 34 9.39 8.70 -15.05
N ASP A 35 10.68 8.91 -15.32
CA ASP A 35 11.65 9.38 -14.32
C ASP A 35 11.28 10.77 -13.82
N ASN A 36 10.82 11.67 -14.70
CA ASN A 36 10.34 13.01 -14.33
C ASN A 36 9.10 12.91 -13.43
N TYR A 37 8.11 12.12 -13.83
CA TYR A 37 6.91 11.90 -13.04
C TYR A 37 7.21 11.29 -11.67
N GLN A 38 8.10 10.30 -11.60
CA GLN A 38 8.52 9.70 -10.33
C GLN A 38 9.23 10.70 -9.43
N ARG A 39 10.07 11.58 -9.99
CA ARG A 39 10.72 12.65 -9.23
C ARG A 39 9.71 13.62 -8.64
N GLU A 40 8.73 14.06 -9.42
CA GLU A 40 7.66 14.96 -8.95
C GLU A 40 6.78 14.30 -7.88
N LEU A 41 6.39 13.04 -8.11
CA LEU A 41 5.61 12.26 -7.16
C LEU A 41 6.37 12.09 -5.84
N LYS A 42 7.65 11.73 -5.92
CA LYS A 42 8.51 11.59 -4.74
C LYS A 42 8.67 12.90 -3.99
N ALA A 43 8.94 14.00 -4.69
CA ALA A 43 9.06 15.33 -4.07
C ALA A 43 7.78 15.73 -3.33
N THR A 44 6.62 15.43 -3.91
CA THR A 44 5.31 15.71 -3.28
C THR A 44 5.07 14.85 -2.04
N GLN A 45 5.40 13.56 -2.11
CA GLN A 45 5.30 12.65 -0.97
C GLN A 45 6.27 13.03 0.16
N ASP A 46 7.50 13.37 -0.18
CA ASP A 46 8.53 13.76 0.79
C ASP A 46 8.16 15.09 1.46
N ALA A 47 7.62 16.07 0.72
CA ALA A 47 7.06 17.29 1.29
C ALA A 47 5.93 17.01 2.28
N ARG A 48 4.97 16.12 1.92
CA ARG A 48 3.89 15.74 2.83
C ARG A 48 4.41 15.07 4.11
N ARG A 49 5.38 14.15 3.98
CA ARG A 49 6.02 13.50 5.12
C ARG A 49 6.77 14.50 6.00
N ALA A 50 7.45 15.47 5.39
CA ALA A 50 8.16 16.52 6.11
C ALA A 50 7.21 17.39 6.92
N VAL A 51 6.09 17.85 6.35
CA VAL A 51 5.05 18.59 7.07
C VAL A 51 4.60 17.83 8.32
N THR A 52 4.23 16.55 8.17
CA THR A 52 3.78 15.72 9.31
C THR A 52 4.87 15.52 10.36
N ARG A 53 6.12 15.30 9.92
CA ARG A 53 7.26 15.10 10.81
C ARG A 53 7.54 16.34 11.64
N PHE A 54 7.67 17.49 10.99
CA PHE A 54 7.98 18.75 11.69
C PHE A 54 6.80 19.23 12.54
N SER A 55 5.56 19.08 12.08
CA SER A 55 4.40 19.42 12.90
C SER A 55 4.38 18.60 14.19
N ARG A 56 4.66 17.30 14.12
CA ARG A 56 4.73 16.44 15.29
C ARG A 56 5.89 16.81 16.20
N ALA A 57 7.08 17.01 15.65
CA ALA A 57 8.25 17.41 16.44
C ALA A 57 8.03 18.75 17.17
N ILE A 58 7.34 19.70 16.54
CA ILE A 58 6.96 20.97 17.19
C ILE A 58 5.95 20.74 18.31
N ILE A 59 4.95 19.87 18.11
CA ILE A 59 3.98 19.52 19.17
C ILE A 59 4.70 18.88 20.36
N ASP A 60 5.59 17.91 20.10
CA ASP A 60 6.38 17.23 21.13
C ASP A 60 7.26 18.26 21.88
N ALA A 61 7.85 19.23 21.19
CA ALA A 61 8.61 20.32 21.82
C ALA A 61 7.71 21.27 22.64
N CYS A 62 6.46 21.51 22.23
CA CYS A 62 5.51 22.29 23.02
C CYS A 62 5.10 21.59 24.32
N GLU A 63 5.14 20.26 24.37
CA GLU A 63 4.94 19.50 25.61
C GLU A 63 6.16 19.61 26.54
N ALA A 64 7.37 19.63 25.97
CA ALA A 64 8.61 19.78 26.74
C ALA A 64 8.84 21.21 27.27
N PHE A 65 8.41 22.23 26.52
CA PHE A 65 8.65 23.65 26.80
C PHE A 65 7.33 24.44 26.83
N PRO A 66 6.53 24.33 27.91
CA PRO A 66 5.21 24.96 28.00
C PRO A 66 5.27 26.49 27.90
N GLU A 67 6.38 27.13 28.26
CA GLU A 67 6.59 28.58 28.21
C GLU A 67 6.60 29.16 26.78
N LYS A 68 6.97 28.36 25.78
CA LYS A 68 6.97 28.77 24.36
C LYS A 68 5.88 28.09 23.53
N ALA A 69 5.17 27.12 24.11
CA ALA A 69 4.20 26.27 23.44
C ALA A 69 3.15 27.07 22.63
N ASP A 70 2.53 28.09 23.22
CA ASP A 70 1.49 28.87 22.54
C ASP A 70 2.04 29.61 21.31
N SER A 71 3.26 30.12 21.40
CA SER A 71 3.90 30.84 20.29
C SER A 71 4.23 29.90 19.13
N TRP A 72 4.79 28.73 19.41
CA TRP A 72 5.16 27.75 18.38
C TRP A 72 3.96 27.06 17.77
N ARG A 73 2.93 26.72 18.57
CA ARG A 73 1.66 26.20 18.05
C ARG A 73 0.99 27.20 17.13
N SER A 74 0.89 28.46 17.55
CA SER A 74 0.28 29.51 16.74
C SER A 74 1.05 29.74 15.43
N ALA A 75 2.37 29.75 15.47
CA ALA A 75 3.20 29.87 14.28
C ALA A 75 3.04 28.66 13.34
N ALA A 76 3.08 27.43 13.86
CA ALA A 76 2.90 26.22 13.06
C ALA A 76 1.49 26.16 12.42
N GLN A 77 0.46 26.53 13.18
CA GLN A 77 -0.92 26.63 12.70
C GLN A 77 -1.04 27.66 11.57
N ALA A 78 -0.47 28.84 11.75
CA ALA A 78 -0.47 29.89 10.74
C ALA A 78 0.20 29.41 9.44
N ILE A 79 1.33 28.71 9.50
CA ILE A 79 2.01 28.16 8.32
C ILE A 79 1.10 27.17 7.58
N ILE A 80 0.43 26.27 8.30
CA ILE A 80 -0.47 25.27 7.70
C ILE A 80 -1.69 25.91 7.02
N GLU A 81 -2.23 27.00 7.59
CA GLU A 81 -3.43 27.67 7.09
C GLU A 81 -3.15 28.66 5.95
N THR A 82 -2.00 29.35 5.99
CA THR A 82 -1.67 30.43 5.05
C THR A 82 -0.93 29.95 3.80
N VAL A 83 -0.06 28.94 3.94
CA VAL A 83 0.78 28.49 2.83
C VAL A 83 0.05 27.40 2.06
N ALA A 84 -0.22 27.62 0.77
CA ALA A 84 -0.97 26.67 -0.05
C ALA A 84 -0.12 25.47 -0.50
N GLY A 85 1.18 25.66 -0.73
CA GLY A 85 2.08 24.63 -1.25
C GLY A 85 2.62 23.71 -0.17
N ARG A 86 2.52 22.39 -0.35
CA ARG A 86 3.08 21.41 0.63
C ARG A 86 4.59 21.50 0.78
N ALA A 87 5.32 21.80 -0.29
CA ALA A 87 6.78 21.95 -0.24
C ALA A 87 7.18 23.22 0.54
N GLU A 88 6.47 24.32 0.32
CA GLU A 88 6.67 25.59 1.04
C GLU A 88 6.30 25.42 2.52
N GLN A 89 5.17 24.79 2.82
CA GLN A 89 4.78 24.42 4.19
C GLN A 89 5.89 23.61 4.89
N ALA A 90 6.46 22.61 4.21
CA ALA A 90 7.54 21.81 4.76
C ALA A 90 8.77 22.65 5.08
N SER A 91 9.17 23.56 4.18
CA SER A 91 10.33 24.43 4.37
C SER A 91 10.12 25.43 5.51
N GLU A 92 8.93 26.02 5.65
CA GLU A 92 8.65 26.96 6.73
C GLU A 92 8.55 26.25 8.09
N LEU A 93 7.92 25.08 8.14
CA LEU A 93 7.88 24.25 9.35
C LEU A 93 9.28 23.76 9.74
N GLU A 94 10.14 23.45 8.78
CA GLU A 94 11.54 23.12 9.03
C GLU A 94 12.28 24.31 9.65
N SER A 95 12.11 25.52 9.11
CA SER A 95 12.70 26.74 9.68
C SER A 95 12.21 27.01 11.10
N LEU A 96 10.90 26.83 11.35
CA LEU A 96 10.33 26.94 12.69
C LEU A 96 10.91 25.88 13.63
N HIS A 97 10.99 24.62 13.19
CA HIS A 97 11.58 23.53 13.96
C HIS A 97 13.06 23.76 14.28
N ALA A 98 13.84 24.33 13.36
CA ALA A 98 15.23 24.70 13.63
C ALA A 98 15.34 25.73 14.76
N LYS A 99 14.46 26.74 14.79
CA LYS A 99 14.40 27.73 15.89
C LYS A 99 14.00 27.10 17.23
N VAL A 100 13.11 26.11 17.18
CA VAL A 100 12.71 25.33 18.37
C VAL A 100 13.91 24.54 18.92
N LEU A 101 14.70 23.91 18.04
CA LEU A 101 15.91 23.19 18.43
C LEU A 101 16.97 24.13 19.01
N GLU A 102 17.20 25.30 18.39
CA GLU A 102 18.15 26.31 18.91
C GLU A 102 17.76 26.74 20.33
N TYR A 103 16.48 27.03 20.57
CA TYR A 103 15.98 27.35 21.91
C TYR A 103 16.18 26.20 22.91
N ALA A 104 15.91 24.96 22.48
CA ALA A 104 16.10 23.79 23.33
C ALA A 104 17.58 23.59 23.68
N GLU A 105 18.48 23.71 22.71
CA GLU A 105 19.93 23.61 22.90
C GLU A 105 20.44 24.68 23.87
N ASP A 106 20.03 25.94 23.70
CA ASP A 106 20.36 27.03 24.64
C ASP A 106 19.89 26.71 26.06
N ARG A 107 18.66 26.20 26.20
CA ARG A 107 18.09 25.81 27.49
C ARG A 107 18.84 24.66 28.15
N PHE A 108 19.30 23.68 27.39
CA PHE A 108 20.13 22.60 27.90
C PHE A 108 21.55 23.08 28.26
N ASN A 109 22.09 24.03 27.49
CA ASN A 109 23.39 24.64 27.75
C ASN A 109 23.39 25.53 29.00
N GLU A 110 22.29 26.20 29.32
CA GLU A 110 22.11 26.92 30.60
C GLU A 110 22.21 25.99 31.81
N HIS A 111 21.71 24.76 31.68
CA HIS A 111 21.74 23.74 32.72
C HIS A 111 22.91 22.77 32.60
N ASN A 112 23.96 23.15 31.87
CA ASN A 112 25.16 22.36 31.67
C ASN A 112 25.99 22.34 32.97
N MET A 113 25.47 21.61 33.97
CA MET A 113 26.20 21.20 35.14
C MET A 113 27.36 20.33 34.64
N SER A 114 28.58 20.85 34.72
CA SER A 114 29.79 20.09 34.40
C SER A 114 29.72 18.74 35.10
N SER A 115 29.80 17.65 34.34
CA SER A 115 29.97 16.28 34.86
C SER A 115 31.34 16.06 35.50
N ALA A 116 32.07 17.14 35.81
CA ALA A 116 33.31 17.11 36.58
C ALA A 116 33.04 16.58 37.99
N GLY A 117 33.21 15.26 38.14
CA GLY A 117 32.98 14.54 39.38
C GLY A 117 32.21 13.24 39.18
N ASP A 118 31.58 13.03 38.01
CA ASP A 118 31.03 11.72 37.66
C ASP A 118 32.21 10.81 37.35
N ILE A 119 32.69 10.12 38.39
CA ILE A 119 33.61 9.00 38.26
C ILE A 119 32.98 8.10 37.22
N GLY A 120 33.68 7.82 36.13
CA GLY A 120 33.23 6.90 35.07
C GLY A 120 33.05 5.49 35.60
N VAL A 121 32.06 5.29 36.48
CA VAL A 121 31.54 4.01 36.88
C VAL A 121 30.83 3.53 35.64
N THR A 122 31.51 2.64 34.92
CA THR A 122 30.91 1.88 33.83
C THR A 122 29.54 1.42 34.29
N SER A 123 28.49 1.84 33.58
CA SER A 123 27.13 1.42 33.86
C SER A 123 27.13 -0.12 33.86
N ILE A 124 26.99 -0.74 35.04
CA ILE A 124 26.84 -2.20 35.15
C ILE A 124 25.38 -2.51 34.80
N ILE A 125 24.97 -2.16 33.59
CA ILE A 125 23.75 -2.66 32.98
C ILE A 125 24.14 -4.00 32.37
N ASN A 126 24.28 -5.00 33.24
CA ASN A 126 24.56 -6.38 32.84
C ASN A 126 23.25 -7.04 32.39
N THR A 127 22.68 -6.55 31.29
CA THR A 127 21.57 -7.21 30.59
C THR A 127 21.92 -7.61 29.15
N THR A 128 23.12 -7.25 28.67
CA THR A 128 23.66 -7.76 27.41
C THR A 128 24.94 -8.54 27.71
N PRO A 129 24.95 -9.88 27.58
CA PRO A 129 26.15 -10.66 27.78
C PRO A 129 27.21 -10.24 26.75
N LYS A 130 28.35 -9.76 27.23
CA LYS A 130 29.54 -9.49 26.40
C LYS A 130 30.10 -10.82 25.95
N HIS A 131 29.85 -11.20 24.70
CA HIS A 131 30.55 -12.33 24.07
C HIS A 131 31.44 -11.80 22.95
N LEU A 132 32.74 -11.69 23.23
CA LEU A 132 33.82 -11.67 22.23
C LEU A 132 35.06 -12.30 22.88
N PRO A 133 35.94 -13.04 22.16
CA PRO A 133 36.01 -13.19 20.70
C PRO A 133 35.99 -14.65 20.20
N GLU A 134 35.75 -14.79 18.89
CA GLU A 134 36.21 -15.88 18.01
C GLU A 134 36.03 -17.33 18.49
N SER A 135 34.85 -17.89 18.18
CA SER A 135 34.76 -19.28 17.74
C SER A 135 33.83 -19.31 16.53
N ASN A 136 34.31 -19.85 15.41
CA ASN A 136 33.51 -20.09 14.20
C ASN A 136 32.53 -21.27 14.36
N GLU A 137 32.15 -21.63 15.57
CA GLU A 137 31.10 -22.58 15.84
C GLU A 137 29.78 -21.83 16.01
N ARG A 138 29.22 -21.43 14.87
CA ARG A 138 27.84 -20.97 14.80
C ARG A 138 26.96 -22.11 15.34
N ALA A 139 26.33 -21.90 16.49
CA ALA A 139 25.23 -22.73 16.94
C ALA A 139 24.14 -22.68 15.87
N ARG A 140 24.15 -23.66 14.97
CA ARG A 140 23.06 -23.85 14.01
C ARG A 140 21.81 -24.20 14.82
N SER A 141 20.72 -23.51 14.53
CA SER A 141 19.38 -24.01 14.81
C SER A 141 19.28 -25.45 14.30
N LYS A 142 18.65 -26.36 15.05
CA LYS A 142 18.14 -27.62 14.47
C LYS A 142 16.90 -27.33 13.63
N GLU A 143 17.05 -26.50 12.62
CA GLU A 143 16.08 -26.41 11.54
C GLU A 143 16.37 -27.60 10.64
N ARG A 144 15.34 -28.40 10.35
CA ARG A 144 15.43 -29.60 9.54
C ARG A 144 16.13 -29.26 8.24
N ASP A 145 17.29 -29.87 7.99
CA ASP A 145 17.91 -29.89 6.67
C ASP A 145 16.87 -30.40 5.68
N ILE A 146 16.33 -29.48 4.86
CA ILE A 146 15.48 -29.84 3.74
C ILE A 146 16.44 -30.37 2.68
N ASN A 147 16.67 -31.67 2.70
CA ASN A 147 17.37 -32.35 1.62
C ASN A 147 16.65 -32.00 0.31
N LEU A 148 17.35 -31.30 -0.58
CA LEU A 148 16.93 -31.03 -1.94
C LEU A 148 16.91 -32.35 -2.68
N THR A 149 15.82 -33.08 -2.52
CA THR A 149 15.51 -34.24 -3.36
C THR A 149 14.46 -33.73 -4.34
N SER A 150 14.86 -33.70 -5.60
CA SER A 150 13.96 -33.73 -6.74
C SER A 150 12.76 -34.60 -6.43
N ASP A 151 11.57 -34.02 -6.41
CA ASP A 151 10.48 -34.42 -7.31
C ASP A 151 9.27 -33.53 -7.07
N GLY A 152 8.65 -33.13 -8.18
CA GLY A 152 7.61 -32.12 -8.20
C GLY A 152 6.32 -32.59 -7.56
N TYR A 153 5.69 -31.70 -6.79
CA TYR A 153 4.28 -31.37 -6.93
C TYR A 153 4.02 -30.10 -6.11
N THR A 154 3.40 -29.12 -6.77
CA THR A 154 2.69 -28.00 -6.15
C THR A 154 1.63 -28.49 -5.16
N VAL A 155 1.28 -27.68 -4.16
CA VAL A 155 -0.09 -27.30 -3.76
C VAL A 155 -0.20 -27.01 -2.24
N GLU A 156 -0.62 -25.77 -1.96
CA GLU A 156 -1.60 -25.36 -0.93
C GLU A 156 -1.28 -25.25 0.58
N MET A 157 -1.65 -24.06 1.10
CA MET A 157 -2.30 -23.77 2.39
C MET A 157 -1.44 -23.13 3.48
N ALA A 158 -1.53 -21.79 3.54
CA ALA A 158 -1.36 -21.03 4.77
C ALA A 158 -2.70 -20.32 5.07
N TYR A 159 -3.54 -20.94 5.89
CA TYR A 159 -4.63 -20.25 6.58
C TYR A 159 -4.17 -19.88 7.99
N GLU A 160 -4.40 -18.62 8.34
CA GLU A 160 -4.10 -18.02 9.65
C GLU A 160 -4.93 -18.68 10.76
N ASN A 161 -4.26 -19.01 11.86
CA ASN A 161 -4.84 -19.64 13.04
C ASN A 161 -5.81 -18.70 13.79
N LYS A 162 -7.01 -19.19 14.11
CA LYS A 162 -7.85 -18.75 15.24
C LYS A 162 -8.20 -19.96 16.11
N PRO A 163 -8.41 -19.80 17.43
CA PRO A 163 -8.33 -20.89 18.39
C PRO A 163 -9.54 -21.82 18.36
N GLU A 164 -9.24 -23.11 18.51
CA GLU A 164 -10.15 -24.25 18.51
C GLU A 164 -11.11 -24.25 19.71
N ALA A 165 -12.38 -24.51 19.44
CA ALA A 165 -13.30 -25.17 20.37
C ALA A 165 -13.62 -26.56 19.81
N ALA A 166 -13.58 -27.55 20.69
CA ALA A 166 -13.46 -28.97 20.38
C ALA A 166 -14.73 -29.64 19.83
N VAL A 167 -14.47 -30.83 19.25
CA VAL A 167 -15.34 -32.02 19.11
C VAL A 167 -16.03 -32.20 17.75
N GLY A 168 -15.67 -33.30 17.08
CA GLY A 168 -16.63 -34.06 16.26
C GLY A 168 -16.16 -34.42 14.86
N ASP A 169 -15.31 -35.44 14.76
CA ASP A 169 -14.94 -36.12 13.53
C ASP A 169 -16.17 -36.78 12.87
N MET A 170 -16.45 -36.46 11.61
CA MET A 170 -17.09 -37.38 10.66
C MET A 170 -16.82 -36.93 9.23
N GLN A 171 -15.83 -37.58 8.61
CA GLN A 171 -15.61 -37.58 7.17
C GLN A 171 -16.85 -38.11 6.43
N SER A 172 -17.50 -37.25 5.64
CA SER A 172 -18.27 -37.71 4.48
C SER A 172 -17.66 -37.11 3.22
N ARG A 173 -16.81 -37.92 2.60
CA ARG A 173 -16.33 -37.82 1.22
C ARG A 173 -17.50 -37.54 0.28
N LEU A 174 -17.60 -36.31 -0.23
CA LEU A 174 -18.49 -35.98 -1.34
C LEU A 174 -17.67 -35.43 -2.50
N GLN A 175 -17.81 -36.19 -3.58
CA GLN A 175 -17.35 -36.02 -4.95
C GLN A 175 -17.14 -34.55 -5.35
N GLN A 176 -15.91 -34.23 -5.76
CA GLN A 176 -15.58 -32.99 -6.43
C GLN A 176 -16.23 -33.01 -7.82
N THR A 177 -17.42 -32.45 -7.93
CA THR A 177 -17.96 -32.02 -9.21
C THR A 177 -17.13 -30.82 -9.67
N GLU A 178 -16.56 -30.89 -10.88
CA GLU A 178 -15.79 -29.80 -11.49
C GLU A 178 -16.63 -28.53 -11.50
N LYS A 179 -16.32 -27.59 -10.60
CA LYS A 179 -16.93 -26.27 -10.56
C LYS A 179 -16.30 -25.42 -11.65
N THR A 180 -17.14 -24.88 -12.52
CA THR A 180 -16.71 -23.99 -13.59
C THR A 180 -16.25 -22.65 -13.02
N VAL A 181 -15.47 -21.87 -13.77
CA VAL A 181 -15.00 -20.54 -13.35
C VAL A 181 -16.18 -19.62 -12.97
N GLY A 182 -17.36 -19.83 -13.59
CA GLY A 182 -18.62 -19.15 -13.25
C GLY A 182 -19.13 -19.47 -11.84
N ASP A 183 -19.00 -20.72 -11.38
CA ASP A 183 -19.42 -21.13 -10.03
C ASP A 183 -18.53 -20.52 -8.94
N ILE A 184 -17.25 -20.33 -9.24
CA ILE A 184 -16.27 -19.70 -8.33
C ILE A 184 -16.53 -18.20 -8.25
N GLN A 185 -16.75 -17.52 -9.38
CA GLN A 185 -17.12 -16.10 -9.38
C GLN A 185 -18.48 -15.86 -8.72
N GLY A 186 -19.46 -16.73 -8.94
CA GLY A 186 -20.76 -16.67 -8.28
C GLY A 186 -20.65 -16.81 -6.75
N ALA A 187 -19.79 -17.72 -6.26
CA ALA A 187 -19.55 -17.88 -4.82
C ALA A 187 -18.82 -16.68 -4.19
N VAL A 188 -17.87 -16.07 -4.91
CA VAL A 188 -17.13 -14.87 -4.46
C VAL A 188 -18.04 -13.64 -4.45
N LEU A 189 -18.90 -13.48 -5.45
CA LEU A 189 -19.87 -12.38 -5.51
C LEU A 189 -21.01 -12.57 -4.51
N ALA A 190 -21.42 -13.80 -4.22
CA ALA A 190 -22.36 -14.12 -3.15
C ALA A 190 -21.82 -13.78 -1.74
N ALA A 191 -20.49 -13.71 -1.59
CA ALA A 191 -19.84 -13.28 -0.36
C ALA A 191 -19.75 -11.76 -0.20
N VAL A 192 -20.09 -10.97 -1.24
CA VAL A 192 -20.12 -9.51 -1.15
C VAL A 192 -21.47 -9.08 -0.55
N PRO A 193 -21.49 -8.47 0.65
CA PRO A 193 -22.75 -7.97 1.20
C PRO A 193 -23.25 -6.81 0.36
N VAL A 194 -24.54 -6.80 0.03
CA VAL A 194 -25.20 -5.72 -0.74
C VAL A 194 -24.97 -4.33 -0.14
N GLY A 195 -24.83 -4.24 1.19
CA GLY A 195 -24.49 -2.99 1.88
C GLY A 195 -23.13 -2.39 1.47
N LEU A 196 -22.18 -3.20 0.99
CA LEU A 196 -20.92 -2.68 0.44
C LEU A 196 -21.14 -1.99 -0.91
N LEU A 197 -22.06 -2.49 -1.74
CA LEU A 197 -22.43 -1.84 -3.00
C LEU A 197 -23.17 -0.52 -2.74
N GLN A 198 -24.00 -0.46 -1.70
CA GLN A 198 -24.67 0.78 -1.31
C GLN A 198 -23.67 1.88 -0.91
N VAL A 199 -22.64 1.55 -0.13
CA VAL A 199 -21.61 2.52 0.27
C VAL A 199 -20.63 2.82 -0.87
N GLY A 200 -20.19 1.80 -1.59
CA GLY A 200 -19.14 1.90 -2.61
C GLY A 200 -19.61 2.47 -3.94
N CYS A 201 -20.90 2.39 -4.26
CA CYS A 201 -21.44 2.74 -5.57
C CYS A 201 -22.45 3.90 -5.53
N ARG A 202 -22.36 4.80 -4.55
CA ARG A 202 -23.29 5.95 -4.41
C ARG A 202 -23.42 6.80 -5.68
N ALA A 203 -22.31 7.10 -6.35
CA ALA A 203 -22.35 7.86 -7.61
C ALA A 203 -23.09 7.10 -8.72
N ALA A 204 -22.97 5.77 -8.78
CA ALA A 204 -23.69 4.96 -9.76
C ALA A 204 -25.19 4.89 -9.42
N GLN A 205 -25.55 4.80 -8.13
CA GLN A 205 -26.94 4.86 -7.67
C GLN A 205 -27.61 6.20 -8.03
N GLU A 206 -26.90 7.32 -7.84
CA GLU A 206 -27.37 8.64 -8.22
C GLU A 206 -27.58 8.76 -9.74
N CYS A 207 -26.70 8.16 -10.56
CA CYS A 207 -26.85 8.16 -12.01
C CYS A 207 -28.01 7.28 -12.52
N VAL A 208 -28.29 6.15 -11.87
CA VAL A 208 -29.39 5.26 -12.24
C VAL A 208 -30.72 5.68 -11.60
N GLY A 209 -30.68 6.45 -10.51
CA GLY A 209 -31.85 6.86 -9.74
C GLY A 209 -32.47 5.74 -8.91
N VAL A 210 -31.68 4.71 -8.55
CA VAL A 210 -32.13 3.52 -7.81
C VAL A 210 -31.17 3.24 -6.66
N GLU A 211 -31.70 3.05 -5.47
CA GLU A 211 -30.94 2.56 -4.30
C GLU A 211 -30.81 1.04 -4.38
N PHE A 212 -29.63 0.53 -4.01
CA PHE A 212 -29.34 -0.91 -4.05
C PHE A 212 -29.57 -1.54 -2.69
N ASP A 213 -30.84 -1.84 -2.38
CA ASP A 213 -31.23 -2.50 -1.13
C ASP A 213 -31.18 -4.04 -1.27
N GLY A 214 -31.27 -4.55 -2.49
CA GLY A 214 -31.13 -5.97 -2.81
C GLY A 214 -30.46 -6.24 -4.16
N TRP A 215 -30.08 -7.50 -4.37
CA TRP A 215 -29.55 -7.96 -5.66
C TRP A 215 -30.54 -7.82 -6.81
N SER A 216 -31.85 -7.87 -6.53
CA SER A 216 -32.91 -7.60 -7.52
C SER A 216 -32.79 -6.20 -8.11
N ASP A 217 -32.46 -5.20 -7.28
CA ASP A 217 -32.38 -3.80 -7.69
C ASP A 217 -31.14 -3.56 -8.53
N VAL A 218 -30.03 -4.19 -8.14
CA VAL A 218 -28.77 -4.19 -8.92
C VAL A 218 -28.97 -4.83 -10.28
N VAL A 219 -29.65 -5.98 -10.36
CA VAL A 219 -29.95 -6.67 -11.62
C VAL A 219 -30.92 -5.86 -12.47
N GLY A 220 -31.94 -5.25 -11.87
CA GLY A 220 -32.87 -4.35 -12.56
C GLY A 220 -32.18 -3.10 -13.12
N ALA A 221 -31.19 -2.56 -12.40
CA ALA A 221 -30.38 -1.42 -12.82
C ALA A 221 -29.30 -1.77 -13.87
N ALA A 222 -28.97 -3.06 -14.04
CA ALA A 222 -27.84 -3.50 -14.86
C ALA A 222 -27.94 -3.07 -16.33
N GLU A 223 -29.15 -3.07 -16.90
CA GLU A 223 -29.34 -2.64 -18.29
C GLU A 223 -29.05 -1.14 -18.47
N MET A 224 -29.49 -0.31 -17.51
CA MET A 224 -29.21 1.12 -17.52
C MET A 224 -27.71 1.37 -17.35
N MET A 225 -27.08 0.71 -16.38
CA MET A 225 -25.63 0.81 -16.16
C MET A 225 -24.83 0.41 -17.39
N ARG A 226 -25.22 -0.69 -18.07
CA ARG A 226 -24.63 -1.14 -19.34
C ARG A 226 -24.66 -0.05 -20.41
N ARG A 227 -25.80 0.64 -20.56
CA ARG A 227 -25.94 1.74 -21.53
C ARG A 227 -25.08 2.94 -21.16
N MET A 228 -24.98 3.29 -19.88
CA MET A 228 -24.14 4.41 -19.41
C MET A 228 -22.65 4.19 -19.67
N ILE A 229 -22.15 2.96 -19.54
CA ILE A 229 -20.76 2.62 -19.83
C ILE A 229 -20.50 2.35 -21.34
N GLY A 230 -21.52 2.49 -22.19
CA GLY A 230 -21.41 2.31 -23.64
C GLY A 230 -21.18 0.86 -24.07
N LEU A 231 -21.58 -0.13 -23.25
CA LEU A 231 -21.32 -1.53 -23.52
C LEU A 231 -22.43 -2.14 -24.39
N SER A 232 -22.06 -2.73 -25.53
CA SER A 232 -23.02 -3.30 -26.48
C SER A 232 -23.71 -4.54 -25.91
N GLU A 233 -24.94 -4.81 -26.35
CA GLU A 233 -25.71 -5.95 -25.85
C GLU A 233 -25.04 -7.28 -26.20
N ALA A 234 -24.48 -7.38 -27.40
CA ALA A 234 -23.70 -8.54 -27.83
C ALA A 234 -22.48 -8.78 -26.93
N ALA A 235 -21.75 -7.73 -26.52
CA ALA A 235 -20.61 -7.86 -25.61
C ALA A 235 -21.04 -8.23 -24.19
N TRP A 236 -22.21 -7.78 -23.75
CA TRP A 236 -22.78 -8.16 -22.45
C TRP A 236 -23.15 -9.64 -22.41
N VAL A 237 -23.88 -10.12 -23.42
CA VAL A 237 -24.30 -11.53 -23.50
C VAL A 237 -23.09 -12.46 -23.64
N ASP A 238 -22.06 -12.05 -24.39
CA ASP A 238 -20.80 -12.80 -24.50
C ASP A 238 -20.06 -12.89 -23.15
N GLY A 239 -20.06 -11.80 -22.38
CA GLY A 239 -19.42 -11.72 -21.06
C GLY A 239 -20.17 -12.44 -19.93
N VAL A 240 -21.49 -12.59 -20.04
CA VAL A 240 -22.30 -13.31 -19.02
C VAL A 240 -22.04 -14.81 -19.05
N GLY A 241 -21.54 -15.37 -20.16
CA GLY A 241 -21.25 -16.80 -20.29
C GLY A 241 -22.51 -17.67 -20.20
N ARG A 242 -22.44 -18.91 -20.71
CA ARG A 242 -23.47 -19.94 -20.46
C ARG A 242 -23.19 -20.65 -19.15
#